data_AF-A0A8X6Y4G8-F1
#
_entry.id   AF-A0A8X6Y4G8-F1
#
_cell.length_a   1.000
_cell.length_b   1.000
_cell.length_c   1.000
_cell.angle_alpha   90.00
_cell.angle_beta   90.00
_cell.angle_gamma   90.00
#
_symmetry.space_group_name_H-M   'P 1'
#
loop_
_entity.id
_entity.type
_entity.pdbx_description
1 polymer ?
#
loop_
_entity_poly.entity_id
_entity_poly.type
_entity_poly.pdbx_seq_one_letter_code
_entity_poly.pdbx_strand_id
1 'polypeptide(L)'
;MTKNISIISRNLISIELVNRQDLENFIKIFTVLDKHIAAKTLFVAEEVRIEYKQRDGKEVVELLKDTDFTYHEVENVLNHLSKHGMKVPSSVIAHTLFAAYNHALESKNVAFSFSEGSPQFNIRVSKNTFIITPMSEENLELNSQNSKTLIESLKSEKSIYDCIVKENTIKVIVHSEIHQAINLIIKSLIKSRLLAKEEEGKFKEKLRQLAFKDQAFVEYSSIKTISRYPHNHPLRKHESITKDIENILCDFIANENSEFAIERLNRLSSEVSPDTPRIITKTIDKLVKFH
;
A
#
# COMPACT_ATOMS: atom_id res chain seq x y z
N MET A 1 15.66 9.96 20.42
CA MET A 1 14.21 9.92 20.64
C MET A 1 13.57 10.99 19.77
N THR A 2 12.56 10.59 19.02
CA THR A 2 11.72 11.52 18.26
C THR A 2 10.61 12.03 19.17
N LYS A 3 10.47 13.35 19.27
CA LYS A 3 9.45 14.01 20.10
C LYS A 3 8.14 14.19 19.35
N ASN A 4 8.21 14.59 18.09
CA ASN A 4 7.04 14.81 17.25
C ASN A 4 7.41 14.65 15.77
N ILE A 5 6.43 14.29 14.95
CA ILE A 5 6.53 14.29 13.49
C ILE A 5 5.25 14.92 12.95
N SER A 6 5.40 16.05 12.26
CA SER A 6 4.29 16.82 11.70
C SER A 6 4.39 16.88 10.19
N ILE A 7 3.25 16.74 9.51
CA ILE A 7 3.13 17.04 8.09
C ILE A 7 2.69 18.51 8.00
N ILE A 8 3.61 19.38 7.64
CA ILE A 8 3.36 20.84 7.61
C ILE A 8 2.61 21.21 6.33
N SER A 9 3.01 20.59 5.22
CA SER A 9 2.35 20.66 3.92
C SER A 9 2.58 19.35 3.19
N ARG A 10 1.92 19.16 2.04
CA ARG A 10 2.05 17.92 1.26
C ARG A 10 3.49 17.61 0.83
N ASN A 11 4.36 18.61 0.79
CA ASN A 11 5.76 18.52 0.38
C ASN A 11 6.78 18.80 1.51
N LEU A 12 6.33 18.93 2.76
CA LEU A 12 7.18 19.24 3.92
C LEU A 12 6.79 18.41 5.15
N ILE A 13 7.71 17.58 5.62
CA ILE A 13 7.60 16.84 6.89
C ILE A 13 8.61 17.42 7.88
N SER A 14 8.16 17.76 9.07
CA SER A 14 9.00 18.25 10.17
C SER A 14 9.12 17.19 11.27
N ILE A 15 10.34 16.91 11.71
CA ILE A 15 10.66 15.92 12.75
C ILE A 15 11.37 16.66 13.89
N GLU A 16 10.73 16.71 15.06
CA GLU A 16 11.34 17.26 16.27
C GLU A 16 12.08 16.15 17.03
N LEU A 17 13.35 16.40 17.35
CA LEU A 17 14.23 15.51 18.10
C LEU A 17 14.53 16.11 19.48
N VAL A 18 14.77 15.25 20.47
CA VAL A 18 14.92 15.68 21.87
C VAL A 18 16.23 16.42 22.12
N ASN A 19 17.31 16.03 21.45
CA ASN A 19 18.64 16.59 21.67
C ASN A 19 19.55 16.38 20.45
N ARG A 20 20.77 16.93 20.54
CA ARG A 20 21.80 16.83 19.51
C ARG A 20 22.27 15.40 19.23
N GLN A 21 22.32 14.51 20.23
CA GLN A 21 22.71 13.12 20.02
C GLN A 21 21.71 12.38 19.13
N ASP A 22 20.43 12.69 19.31
CA ASP A 22 19.35 12.15 18.48
C ASP A 22 19.41 12.68 17.05
N LEU A 23 19.80 13.94 16.87
CA LEU A 23 20.07 14.51 15.55
C LEU A 23 21.24 13.79 14.85
N GLU A 24 22.34 13.54 15.55
CA GLU A 24 23.47 12.81 14.97
C GLU A 24 23.08 11.38 14.58
N ASN A 25 22.26 10.72 15.39
CA ASN A 25 21.72 9.40 15.07
C ASN A 25 20.79 9.46 13.86
N PHE A 26 19.91 10.46 13.78
CA PHE A 26 19.08 10.71 12.61
C PHE A 26 19.93 10.85 11.35
N ILE A 27 20.94 11.72 11.36
CA ILE A 27 21.83 11.95 10.21
C ILE A 27 22.46 10.62 9.76
N LYS A 28 22.99 9.83 10.69
CA LYS A 28 23.64 8.54 10.38
C LYS A 28 22.73 7.54 9.67
N ILE A 29 21.44 7.53 10.00
CA ILE A 29 20.51 6.52 9.47
C ILE A 29 19.74 7.04 8.24
N PHE A 30 19.50 8.36 8.15
CA PHE A 30 18.71 8.96 7.06
C PHE A 30 19.55 9.40 5.87
N THR A 31 20.86 9.54 6.04
CA THR A 31 21.75 10.10 5.00
C THR A 31 22.87 9.12 4.66
N VAL A 32 23.55 9.33 3.53
CA VAL A 32 24.66 8.47 3.10
C VAL A 32 25.95 9.29 2.94
N LEU A 33 25.99 10.19 1.96
CA LEU A 33 27.19 10.98 1.63
C LEU A 33 27.01 12.45 1.97
N ASP A 34 25.87 13.02 1.58
CA ASP A 34 25.49 14.39 1.92
C ASP A 34 24.47 14.37 3.06
N LYS A 35 24.80 15.03 4.17
CA LYS A 35 23.90 15.17 5.30
C LYS A 35 22.63 15.95 4.93
N HIS A 36 22.61 16.73 3.86
CA HIS A 36 21.45 17.48 3.41
C HIS A 36 20.57 16.73 2.40
N ILE A 37 20.87 15.46 2.13
CA ILE A 37 20.13 14.63 1.18
C ILE A 37 19.77 13.31 1.85
N ALA A 38 18.49 12.96 1.82
CA ALA A 38 18.03 11.67 2.32
C ALA A 38 18.50 10.52 1.42
N ALA A 39 18.75 9.36 2.02
CA ALA A 39 19.10 8.15 1.30
C ALA A 39 18.00 7.78 0.29
N LYS A 40 18.37 7.58 -0.99
CA LYS A 40 17.45 7.18 -2.08
C LYS A 40 16.69 5.88 -1.82
N THR A 41 17.19 5.05 -0.90
CA THR A 41 16.48 3.84 -0.45
C THR A 41 15.19 4.14 0.32
N LEU A 42 15.05 5.35 0.86
CA LEU A 42 13.86 5.80 1.58
C LEU A 42 12.83 6.45 0.63
N PHE A 43 13.32 7.08 -0.44
CA PHE A 43 12.53 7.84 -1.40
C PHE A 43 12.93 7.41 -2.83
N VAL A 44 12.16 6.48 -3.40
CA VAL A 44 12.55 5.72 -4.60
C VAL A 44 12.48 6.55 -5.89
N ALA A 45 11.64 7.59 -5.93
CA ALA A 45 11.36 8.35 -7.15
C ALA A 45 12.13 9.67 -7.25
N GLU A 46 12.37 10.33 -6.11
CA GLU A 46 12.87 11.71 -6.10
C GLU A 46 13.80 11.96 -4.92
N GLU A 47 14.65 12.97 -5.08
CA GLU A 47 15.52 13.43 -4.02
C GLU A 47 14.73 14.18 -2.95
N VAL A 48 15.02 13.88 -1.69
CA VAL A 48 14.47 14.60 -0.54
C VAL A 48 15.59 15.35 0.14
N ARG A 49 15.47 16.68 0.15
CA ARG A 49 16.40 17.59 0.81
C ARG A 49 16.12 17.63 2.30
N ILE A 50 17.19 17.78 3.09
CA ILE A 50 17.12 17.82 4.55
C ILE A 50 17.68 19.14 5.06
N GLU A 51 16.82 19.89 5.73
CA GLU A 51 17.20 21.09 6.47
C GLU A 51 17.26 20.80 7.98
N TYR A 52 18.25 21.40 8.64
CA TYR A 52 18.46 21.29 10.08
C TYR A 52 18.26 22.64 10.72
N LYS A 53 17.35 22.73 11.68
CA LYS A 53 16.98 23.96 12.38
C LYS A 53 16.98 23.71 13.88
N GLN A 54 17.18 24.76 14.65
CA GLN A 54 17.00 24.73 16.09
C GLN A 54 15.81 25.62 16.46
N ARG A 55 14.87 25.09 17.24
CA ARG A 55 13.70 25.84 17.72
C ARG A 55 13.48 25.53 19.20
N ASP A 56 13.47 26.56 20.04
CA ASP A 56 13.25 26.44 21.50
C ASP A 56 14.14 25.39 22.17
N GLY A 57 15.42 25.34 21.78
CA GLY A 57 16.39 24.38 22.31
C GLY A 57 16.21 22.93 21.81
N LYS A 58 15.28 22.68 20.90
CA LYS A 58 15.10 21.38 20.24
C LYS A 58 15.75 21.38 18.86
N GLU A 59 16.19 20.20 18.45
CA GLU A 59 16.65 19.95 17.09
C GLU A 59 15.45 19.63 16.20
N VAL A 60 15.33 20.31 15.08
CA VAL A 60 14.26 20.14 14.10
C VAL A 60 14.88 19.74 12.76
N VAL A 61 14.38 18.65 12.20
CA VAL A 61 14.73 18.19 10.87
C VAL A 61 13.53 18.43 9.94
N GLU A 62 13.77 19.06 8.80
CA GLU A 62 12.76 19.25 7.77
C GLU A 62 13.12 18.43 6.53
N LEU A 63 12.22 17.55 6.11
CA LEU A 63 12.29 16.79 4.89
C LEU A 63 11.49 17.52 3.82
N LEU A 64 12.17 17.98 2.78
CA LEU A 64 11.61 18.76 1.69
C LEU A 64 11.67 17.97 0.39
N LYS A 65 10.56 17.96 -0.32
CA LYS A 65 10.43 17.33 -1.64
C LYS A 65 9.85 18.34 -2.62
N ASP A 66 10.26 18.27 -3.88
CA ASP A 66 9.75 19.18 -4.91
C ASP A 66 8.32 18.79 -5.33
N THR A 67 7.96 17.51 -5.24
CA THR A 67 6.57 17.04 -5.33
C THR A 67 5.97 16.73 -3.95
N ASP A 68 4.70 16.35 -3.95
CA ASP A 68 4.04 15.84 -2.76
C ASP A 68 4.68 14.53 -2.27
N PHE A 69 4.72 14.38 -0.95
CA PHE A 69 4.90 13.10 -0.28
C PHE A 69 3.67 12.23 -0.49
N THR A 70 3.90 10.94 -0.61
CA THR A 70 2.88 9.91 -0.58
C THR A 70 2.67 9.43 0.86
N TYR A 71 1.51 8.84 1.15
CA TYR A 71 1.26 8.19 2.43
C TYR A 71 2.29 7.08 2.71
N HIS A 72 2.73 6.36 1.66
CA HIS A 72 3.74 5.31 1.81
C HIS A 72 5.11 5.84 2.23
N GLU A 73 5.53 7.00 1.72
CA GLU A 73 6.79 7.62 2.12
C GLU A 73 6.77 8.00 3.60
N VAL A 74 5.65 8.47 4.14
CA VAL A 74 5.48 8.72 5.58
C VAL A 74 5.61 7.43 6.39
N GLU A 75 4.96 6.34 5.97
CA GLU A 75 5.14 5.03 6.61
C GLU A 75 6.60 4.55 6.55
N ASN A 76 7.29 4.78 5.43
CA ASN A 76 8.69 4.41 5.29
C ASN A 76 9.58 5.21 6.24
N VAL A 77 9.33 6.50 6.43
CA VAL A 77 10.02 7.33 7.43
C VAL A 77 9.85 6.74 8.83
N LEU A 78 8.61 6.45 9.25
CA LEU A 78 8.30 5.87 10.57
C LEU A 78 8.96 4.49 10.76
N ASN A 79 8.82 3.62 9.77
CA ASN A 79 9.41 2.28 9.79
C ASN A 79 10.94 2.34 9.83
N HIS A 80 11.55 3.28 9.11
CA HIS A 80 13.00 3.44 9.07
C HIS A 80 13.54 3.90 10.42
N LEU A 81 12.90 4.91 11.03
CA LEU A 81 13.24 5.34 12.39
C LEU A 81 13.17 4.16 13.37
N SER A 82 12.06 3.42 13.37
CA SER A 82 11.86 2.29 14.27
C SER A 82 12.91 1.18 14.07
N LYS A 83 13.14 0.74 12.83
CA LYS A 83 14.10 -0.32 12.49
C LYS A 83 15.54 0.01 12.87
N HIS A 84 15.90 1.29 12.86
CA HIS A 84 17.23 1.76 13.22
C HIS A 84 17.33 2.24 14.69
N GLY A 85 16.38 1.83 15.54
CA GLY A 85 16.46 2.05 16.99
C GLY A 85 16.12 3.46 17.45
N MET A 86 15.62 4.33 16.57
CA MET A 86 15.08 5.62 16.97
C MET A 86 13.70 5.42 17.59
N LYS A 87 13.62 5.62 18.91
CA LYS A 87 12.35 5.53 19.64
C LYS A 87 11.40 6.65 19.19
N VAL A 88 10.24 6.26 18.66
CA VAL A 88 9.10 7.12 18.33
C VAL A 88 7.91 6.69 19.22
N PRO A 89 7.31 7.59 20.02
CA PRO A 89 6.14 7.26 20.83
C PRO A 89 4.95 6.81 19.96
N SER A 90 4.14 5.87 20.47
CA SER A 90 2.93 5.37 19.79
C SER A 90 1.95 6.49 19.43
N SER A 91 1.74 7.46 20.33
CA SER A 91 0.94 8.66 20.06
C SER A 91 1.45 9.48 18.88
N VAL A 92 2.77 9.62 18.74
CA VAL A 92 3.40 10.32 17.61
C VAL A 92 3.19 9.54 16.33
N ILE A 93 3.42 8.21 16.34
CA ILE A 93 3.17 7.35 15.16
C ILE A 93 1.72 7.49 14.69
N ALA A 94 0.76 7.32 15.60
CA ALA A 94 -0.66 7.38 15.29
C ALA A 94 -1.07 8.77 14.76
N HIS A 95 -0.60 9.84 15.41
CA HIS A 95 -0.87 11.21 14.97
C HIS A 95 -0.29 11.48 13.58
N THR A 96 0.93 11.03 13.29
CA THR A 96 1.56 11.22 11.98
C THR A 96 0.83 10.46 10.87
N LEU A 97 0.40 9.22 11.12
CA LEU A 97 -0.39 8.44 10.16
C LEU A 97 -1.76 9.07 9.91
N PHE A 98 -2.41 9.56 10.96
CA PHE A 98 -3.67 10.30 10.86
C PHE A 98 -3.51 11.62 10.09
N ALA A 99 -2.45 12.38 10.36
CA ALA A 99 -2.11 13.59 9.63
C ALA A 99 -1.84 13.31 8.15
N ALA A 100 -1.15 12.20 7.82
CA ALA A 100 -0.86 11.81 6.44
C ALA A 100 -2.15 11.56 5.65
N TYR A 101 -3.12 10.91 6.29
CA TYR A 101 -4.45 10.75 5.72
C TYR A 101 -5.17 12.10 5.55
N ASN A 102 -5.22 12.94 6.59
CA ASN A 102 -5.96 14.22 6.55
C ASN A 102 -5.39 15.26 5.60
N HIS A 103 -4.06 15.27 5.39
CA HIS A 103 -3.41 16.12 4.38
C HIS A 103 -3.62 15.62 2.95
N ALA A 104 -4.45 14.58 2.76
CA ALA A 104 -4.75 13.96 1.47
C ALA A 104 -3.47 13.59 0.69
N LEU A 105 -2.48 13.05 1.40
CA LEU A 105 -1.31 12.48 0.72
C LEU A 105 -1.76 11.32 -0.18
N GLU A 106 -1.07 11.18 -1.32
CA GLU A 106 -1.39 10.13 -2.29
C GLU A 106 -1.37 8.76 -1.59
N SER A 107 -2.46 8.01 -1.75
CA SER A 107 -2.70 6.75 -1.05
C SER A 107 -3.50 5.74 -1.87
N LYS A 108 -3.43 5.82 -3.22
CA LYS A 108 -4.21 4.97 -4.15
C LYS A 108 -4.05 3.48 -3.87
N ASN A 109 -2.87 3.07 -3.39
CA ASN A 109 -2.52 1.67 -3.11
C ASN A 109 -2.87 1.19 -1.70
N VAL A 110 -3.71 1.93 -0.98
CA VAL A 110 -4.05 1.67 0.42
C VAL A 110 -5.56 1.77 0.61
N ALA A 111 -6.12 0.85 1.40
CA ALA A 111 -7.49 0.94 1.91
C ALA A 111 -7.44 1.26 3.40
N PHE A 112 -8.28 2.18 3.86
CA PHE A 112 -8.35 2.60 5.26
C PHE A 112 -9.65 2.11 5.88
N SER A 113 -9.57 1.36 6.99
CA SER A 113 -10.75 0.97 7.76
C SER A 113 -11.08 2.07 8.75
N PHE A 114 -12.32 2.55 8.76
CA PHE A 114 -12.76 3.62 9.65
C PHE A 114 -13.69 3.07 10.72
N SER A 115 -13.48 3.52 11.95
CA SER A 115 -14.41 3.31 13.07
C SER A 115 -14.47 4.59 13.88
N GLU A 116 -15.67 4.96 14.33
CA GLU A 116 -15.89 6.19 15.11
C GLU A 116 -15.27 7.45 14.45
N GLY A 117 -15.36 7.53 13.11
CA GLY A 117 -14.87 8.68 12.33
C GLY A 117 -13.34 8.78 12.21
N SER A 118 -12.58 7.77 12.66
CA SER A 118 -11.12 7.77 12.58
C SER A 118 -10.56 6.49 11.93
N PRO A 119 -9.45 6.58 11.16
CA PRO A 119 -8.83 5.42 10.54
C PRO A 119 -8.19 4.53 11.62
N GLN A 120 -8.53 3.25 11.60
CA GLN A 120 -8.07 2.26 12.56
C GLN A 120 -6.91 1.43 12.01
N PHE A 121 -7.06 0.95 10.78
CA PHE A 121 -6.06 0.17 10.07
C PHE A 121 -5.93 0.63 8.63
N ASN A 122 -4.74 0.47 8.08
CA ASN A 122 -4.51 0.51 6.65
C ASN A 122 -4.26 -0.90 6.10
N ILE A 123 -4.74 -1.16 4.89
CA ILE A 123 -4.62 -2.45 4.22
C ILE A 123 -4.00 -2.25 2.84
N ARG A 124 -2.97 -3.06 2.56
CA ARG A 124 -2.33 -3.17 1.25
C ARG A 124 -2.49 -4.59 0.73
N VAL A 125 -2.56 -4.72 -0.59
CA VAL A 125 -2.59 -6.04 -1.23
C VAL A 125 -1.32 -6.22 -2.04
N SER A 126 -0.64 -7.35 -1.81
CA SER A 126 0.54 -7.73 -2.60
C SER A 126 0.65 -9.24 -2.67
N LYS A 127 0.78 -9.79 -3.88
CA LYS A 127 0.92 -11.23 -4.13
C LYS A 127 -0.15 -12.04 -3.39
N ASN A 128 -1.43 -11.70 -3.58
CA ASN A 128 -2.58 -12.30 -2.88
C ASN A 128 -2.52 -12.22 -1.35
N THR A 129 -1.67 -11.36 -0.78
CA THR A 129 -1.56 -11.14 0.66
C THR A 129 -2.16 -9.80 1.02
N PHE A 130 -3.15 -9.79 1.90
CA PHE A 130 -3.64 -8.58 2.54
C PHE A 130 -2.77 -8.30 3.77
N ILE A 131 -2.04 -7.19 3.73
CA ILE A 131 -1.16 -6.73 4.80
C ILE A 131 -1.93 -5.64 5.54
N ILE A 132 -2.35 -5.95 6.76
CA ILE A 132 -3.17 -5.09 7.62
C ILE A 132 -2.23 -4.49 8.68
N THR A 133 -2.14 -3.16 8.71
CA THR A 133 -1.25 -2.39 9.57
C THR A 133 -2.08 -1.44 10.44
N PRO A 134 -1.91 -1.46 11.78
CA PRO A 134 -2.63 -0.56 12.67
C PRO A 134 -2.21 0.90 12.47
N MET A 135 -3.15 1.81 12.68
CA MET A 135 -2.94 3.26 12.59
C MET A 135 -3.25 3.98 13.89
N SER A 136 -4.27 3.53 14.63
CA SER A 136 -4.65 4.16 15.90
C SER A 136 -3.76 3.70 17.04
N GLU A 137 -3.46 4.62 17.96
CA GLU A 137 -2.51 4.42 19.07
C GLU A 137 -2.83 3.15 19.86
N GLU A 138 -4.10 2.93 20.18
CA GLU A 138 -4.58 1.75 20.93
C GLU A 138 -4.31 0.43 20.22
N ASN A 139 -4.23 0.42 18.89
CA ASN A 139 -4.08 -0.79 18.09
C ASN A 139 -2.64 -1.00 17.58
N LEU A 140 -1.72 -0.04 17.75
CA LEU A 140 -0.37 -0.11 17.20
C LEU A 140 0.41 -1.35 17.63
N GLU A 141 0.18 -1.84 18.86
CA GLU A 141 0.83 -3.02 19.41
C GLU A 141 0.02 -4.32 19.21
N LEU A 142 -1.13 -4.24 18.54
CA LEU A 142 -2.06 -5.36 18.30
C LEU A 142 -2.51 -6.11 19.57
N ASN A 143 -2.41 -5.49 20.75
CA ASN A 143 -2.71 -6.09 22.05
C ASN A 143 -4.05 -5.63 22.65
N SER A 144 -4.72 -4.65 22.02
CA SER A 144 -6.06 -4.19 22.40
C SER A 144 -7.09 -5.31 22.26
N GLN A 145 -8.22 -5.16 22.96
CA GLN A 145 -9.32 -6.13 22.86
C GLN A 145 -9.84 -6.25 21.42
N ASN A 146 -9.95 -5.13 20.71
CA ASN A 146 -10.40 -5.10 19.31
C ASN A 146 -9.39 -5.79 18.39
N SER A 147 -8.09 -5.52 18.55
CA SER A 147 -7.03 -6.18 17.77
C SER A 147 -6.96 -7.69 18.01
N LYS A 148 -7.07 -8.13 19.27
CA LYS A 148 -7.13 -9.55 19.62
C LYS A 148 -8.35 -10.24 19.00
N THR A 149 -9.53 -9.61 19.10
CA THR A 149 -10.77 -10.13 18.50
C THR A 149 -10.62 -10.28 16.98
N LEU A 150 -9.98 -9.32 16.31
CA LEU A 150 -9.70 -9.38 14.87
C LEU A 150 -8.81 -10.56 14.53
N ILE A 151 -7.68 -10.70 15.24
CA ILE A 151 -6.70 -11.76 15.01
C ILE A 151 -7.34 -13.14 15.21
N GLU A 152 -8.11 -13.31 16.28
CA GLU A 152 -8.84 -14.54 16.56
C GLU A 152 -9.86 -14.87 15.46
N SER A 153 -10.65 -13.89 15.03
CA SER A 153 -11.64 -14.03 13.96
C SER A 153 -11.01 -14.37 12.61
N LEU A 154 -9.83 -13.82 12.31
CA LEU A 154 -9.10 -14.15 11.09
C LEU A 154 -8.48 -15.57 11.18
N LYS A 155 -7.95 -15.96 12.33
CA LYS A 155 -7.32 -17.28 12.51
C LYS A 155 -8.30 -18.46 12.47
N SER A 156 -9.60 -18.24 12.64
CA SER A 156 -10.60 -19.31 12.59
C SER A 156 -10.89 -19.82 11.18
N GLU A 157 -10.61 -19.05 10.12
CA GLU A 157 -11.03 -19.34 8.74
C GLU A 157 -9.90 -19.89 7.86
N LYS A 158 -9.32 -21.03 8.25
CA LYS A 158 -8.11 -21.59 7.63
C LYS A 158 -8.28 -22.19 6.23
N SER A 159 -9.51 -22.35 5.76
CA SER A 159 -9.82 -23.03 4.49
C SER A 159 -9.55 -22.16 3.26
N ILE A 160 -9.58 -20.84 3.41
CA ILE A 160 -9.48 -19.87 2.31
C ILE A 160 -8.14 -19.12 2.34
N TYR A 161 -7.59 -18.92 3.53
CA TYR A 161 -6.36 -18.17 3.74
C TYR A 161 -5.62 -18.61 5.00
N ASP A 162 -4.33 -18.27 5.06
CA ASP A 162 -3.56 -18.29 6.30
C ASP A 162 -3.49 -16.90 6.93
N CYS A 163 -3.58 -16.84 8.26
CA CYS A 163 -3.42 -15.61 9.03
C CYS A 163 -2.12 -15.67 9.85
N ILE A 164 -1.16 -14.80 9.51
CA ILE A 164 0.14 -14.70 10.16
C ILE A 164 0.28 -13.32 10.79
N VAL A 165 0.53 -13.28 12.11
CA VAL A 165 0.86 -12.04 12.81
C VAL A 165 2.37 -11.96 12.93
N LYS A 166 2.97 -10.88 12.42
CA LYS A 166 4.40 -10.61 12.53
C LYS A 166 4.63 -9.17 12.94
N GLU A 167 5.35 -8.97 14.04
CA GLU A 167 5.54 -7.65 14.65
C GLU A 167 4.16 -6.98 14.83
N ASN A 168 3.99 -5.77 14.31
CA ASN A 168 2.76 -5.01 14.40
C ASN A 168 1.91 -5.13 13.12
N THR A 169 2.05 -6.22 12.36
CA THR A 169 1.30 -6.44 11.11
C THR A 169 0.58 -7.77 11.11
N ILE A 170 -0.62 -7.78 10.52
CA ILE A 170 -1.40 -8.99 10.27
C ILE A 170 -1.36 -9.26 8.77
N LYS A 171 -0.95 -10.46 8.38
CA LYS A 171 -0.90 -10.90 6.99
C LYS A 171 -1.95 -11.98 6.78
N VAL A 172 -2.85 -11.73 5.84
CA VAL A 172 -3.85 -12.69 5.37
C VAL A 172 -3.44 -13.15 3.98
N ILE A 173 -2.90 -14.37 3.88
CA ILE A 173 -2.36 -14.95 2.65
C ILE A 173 -3.46 -15.80 2.02
N VAL A 174 -4.04 -15.32 0.91
CA VAL A 174 -5.19 -15.96 0.28
C VAL A 174 -4.76 -17.05 -0.68
N HIS A 175 -5.31 -18.26 -0.50
CA HIS A 175 -5.02 -19.43 -1.32
C HIS A 175 -6.04 -19.61 -2.44
N SER A 176 -7.30 -19.26 -2.16
CA SER A 176 -8.42 -19.37 -3.10
C SER A 176 -9.50 -18.33 -2.80
N GLU A 177 -10.42 -18.13 -3.74
CA GLU A 177 -11.66 -17.35 -3.52
C GLU A 177 -11.46 -15.95 -2.91
N ILE A 178 -10.70 -15.10 -3.59
CA ILE A 178 -10.32 -13.77 -3.09
C ILE A 178 -11.51 -12.89 -2.68
N HIS A 179 -12.65 -12.99 -3.35
CA HIS A 179 -13.88 -12.28 -2.95
C HIS A 179 -14.43 -12.76 -1.62
N GLN A 180 -14.39 -14.07 -1.37
CA GLN A 180 -14.81 -14.64 -0.10
C GLN A 180 -13.83 -14.24 1.00
N ALA A 181 -12.53 -14.26 0.72
CA ALA A 181 -11.51 -13.75 1.65
C ALA A 181 -11.76 -12.29 2.02
N ILE A 182 -12.04 -11.41 1.05
CA ILE A 182 -12.40 -10.00 1.29
C ILE A 182 -13.63 -9.90 2.20
N ASN A 183 -14.69 -10.66 1.93
CA ASN A 183 -15.90 -10.67 2.76
C ASN A 183 -15.60 -11.11 4.22
N LEU A 184 -14.73 -12.10 4.41
CA LEU A 184 -14.33 -12.58 5.73
C LEU A 184 -13.46 -11.58 6.48
N ILE A 185 -12.55 -10.89 5.80
CA ILE A 185 -11.75 -9.81 6.37
C ILE A 185 -12.66 -8.68 6.86
N ILE A 186 -13.59 -8.23 6.02
CA ILE A 186 -14.56 -7.18 6.35
C ILE A 186 -15.42 -7.59 7.55
N LYS A 187 -15.98 -8.80 7.54
CA LYS A 187 -16.79 -9.32 8.65
C LYS A 187 -16.00 -9.35 9.95
N SER A 188 -14.72 -9.73 9.89
CA SER A 188 -13.84 -9.77 11.06
C SER A 188 -13.53 -8.36 11.59
N LEU A 189 -13.31 -7.38 10.70
CA LEU A 189 -13.10 -5.98 11.09
C LEU A 189 -14.34 -5.37 11.75
N ILE A 190 -15.53 -5.59 11.17
CA ILE A 190 -16.81 -5.12 11.74
C ILE A 190 -17.07 -5.77 13.10
N LYS A 191 -16.91 -7.09 13.20
CA LYS A 191 -17.07 -7.84 14.47
C LYS A 191 -16.16 -7.29 15.57
N SER A 192 -14.98 -6.83 15.20
CA SER A 192 -13.96 -6.30 16.11
C SER A 192 -14.08 -4.79 16.36
N ARG A 193 -15.12 -4.12 15.82
CA ARG A 193 -15.32 -2.66 15.90
C ARG A 193 -14.16 -1.84 15.30
N LEU A 194 -13.45 -2.41 14.33
CA LEU A 194 -12.35 -1.77 13.61
C LEU A 194 -12.76 -1.29 12.20
N LEU A 195 -14.00 -1.54 11.83
CA LEU A 195 -14.69 -1.02 10.66
C LEU A 195 -16.15 -0.76 11.02
N ALA A 196 -16.61 0.48 10.81
CA ALA A 196 -18.00 0.86 10.97
C ALA A 196 -18.86 0.25 9.86
N LYS A 197 -20.12 -0.09 10.17
CA LYS A 197 -20.99 -0.84 9.25
C LYS A 197 -21.35 -0.03 8.01
N GLU A 198 -21.53 1.27 8.20
CA GLU A 198 -21.78 2.27 7.16
C GLU A 198 -20.63 2.40 6.14
N GLU A 199 -19.39 2.09 6.55
CA GLU A 199 -18.20 2.16 5.69
C GLU A 199 -17.96 0.86 4.88
N GLU A 200 -18.74 -0.20 5.15
CA GLU A 200 -18.55 -1.53 4.56
C GLU A 200 -18.48 -1.50 3.03
N GLY A 201 -19.45 -0.82 2.38
CA GLY A 201 -19.57 -0.80 0.93
C GLY A 201 -18.33 -0.20 0.25
N LYS A 202 -17.98 1.02 0.65
CA LYS A 202 -16.82 1.76 0.15
C LYS A 202 -15.51 1.02 0.42
N PHE A 203 -15.36 0.48 1.62
CA PHE A 203 -14.15 -0.26 2.00
C PHE A 203 -14.00 -1.56 1.20
N LYS A 204 -15.10 -2.30 1.00
CA LYS A 204 -15.14 -3.51 0.17
C LYS A 204 -14.75 -3.25 -1.27
N GLU A 205 -15.29 -2.18 -1.85
CA GLU A 205 -14.95 -1.77 -3.21
C GLU A 205 -13.46 -1.46 -3.33
N LYS A 206 -12.90 -0.69 -2.39
CA LYS A 206 -11.46 -0.38 -2.40
C LYS A 206 -10.60 -1.64 -2.27
N LEU A 207 -10.95 -2.58 -1.41
CA LEU A 207 -10.23 -3.86 -1.31
C LEU A 207 -10.29 -4.68 -2.60
N ARG A 208 -11.43 -4.69 -3.29
CA ARG A 208 -11.57 -5.34 -4.60
C ARG A 208 -10.68 -4.67 -5.66
N GLN A 209 -10.65 -3.35 -5.71
CA GLN A 209 -9.78 -2.60 -6.63
C GLN A 209 -8.30 -2.93 -6.39
N LEU A 210 -7.86 -2.94 -5.12
CA LEU A 210 -6.48 -3.27 -4.77
C LEU A 210 -6.12 -4.71 -5.14
N ALA A 211 -7.03 -5.65 -4.89
CA ALA A 211 -6.82 -7.05 -5.22
C ALA A 211 -6.81 -7.29 -6.74
N PHE A 212 -7.67 -6.60 -7.50
CA PHE A 212 -7.65 -6.63 -8.96
C PHE A 212 -6.35 -6.06 -9.51
N LYS A 213 -5.86 -4.96 -8.94
CA LYS A 213 -4.57 -4.36 -9.33
C LYS A 213 -3.40 -5.32 -9.14
N ASP A 214 -3.35 -6.01 -8.01
CA ASP A 214 -2.31 -7.01 -7.73
C ASP A 214 -2.35 -8.14 -8.77
N GLN A 215 -3.54 -8.68 -9.03
CA GLN A 215 -3.75 -9.73 -10.04
C GLN A 215 -3.38 -9.24 -11.45
N ALA A 216 -3.78 -8.03 -11.83
CA ALA A 216 -3.45 -7.40 -13.11
C ALA A 216 -1.95 -7.30 -13.33
N PHE A 217 -1.20 -6.89 -12.31
CA PHE A 217 0.26 -6.77 -12.40
C PHE A 217 0.94 -8.13 -12.60
N VAL A 218 0.46 -9.17 -11.91
CA VAL A 218 0.97 -10.55 -12.04
C VAL A 218 0.72 -11.10 -13.44
N GLU A 219 -0.52 -10.99 -13.93
CA GLU A 219 -0.87 -11.56 -15.23
C GLU A 219 -0.23 -10.78 -16.38
N TYR A 220 -0.18 -9.45 -16.31
CA TYR A 220 0.51 -8.64 -17.32
C TYR A 220 2.01 -8.93 -17.37
N SER A 221 2.65 -9.10 -16.20
CA SER A 221 4.08 -9.43 -16.15
C SER A 221 4.44 -10.73 -16.86
N SER A 222 3.48 -11.63 -17.06
CA SER A 222 3.66 -12.89 -17.79
C SER A 222 3.66 -12.72 -19.32
N ILE A 223 3.11 -11.61 -19.84
CA ILE A 223 2.97 -11.36 -21.29
C ILE A 223 3.69 -10.10 -21.77
N LYS A 224 4.13 -9.20 -20.87
CA LYS A 224 4.75 -7.90 -21.22
C LYS A 224 6.02 -8.01 -22.09
N THR A 225 6.68 -9.16 -22.10
CA THR A 225 7.90 -9.38 -22.89
C THR A 225 7.61 -9.77 -24.34
N ILE A 226 6.37 -10.09 -24.70
CA ILE A 226 6.00 -10.48 -26.07
C ILE A 226 6.33 -9.37 -27.08
N SER A 227 6.12 -8.11 -26.68
CA SER A 227 6.48 -6.90 -27.44
C SER A 227 8.00 -6.67 -27.59
N ARG A 228 8.83 -7.47 -26.93
CA ARG A 228 10.30 -7.40 -27.00
C ARG A 228 10.93 -8.57 -27.75
N TYR A 229 10.15 -9.57 -28.18
CA TYR A 229 10.69 -10.68 -28.96
C TYR A 229 11.16 -10.25 -30.36
N PRO A 230 12.13 -10.96 -30.96
CA PRO A 230 12.54 -10.74 -32.34
C PRO A 230 11.36 -10.85 -33.32
N HIS A 231 11.47 -10.19 -34.48
CA HIS A 231 10.38 -10.08 -35.46
C HIS A 231 9.89 -11.44 -36.00
N ASN A 232 10.78 -12.42 -36.07
CA ASN A 232 10.50 -13.77 -36.51
C ASN A 232 9.95 -14.70 -35.41
N HIS A 233 9.84 -14.23 -34.17
CA HIS A 233 9.35 -15.06 -33.08
C HIS A 233 7.83 -15.33 -33.22
N PRO A 234 7.34 -16.57 -33.05
CA PRO A 234 5.93 -16.91 -33.27
C PRO A 234 4.93 -16.10 -32.44
N LEU A 235 5.32 -15.67 -31.24
CA LEU A 235 4.49 -14.83 -30.35
C LEU A 235 4.48 -13.35 -30.76
N ARG A 236 5.46 -12.88 -31.54
CA ARG A 236 5.62 -11.45 -31.87
C ARG A 236 4.43 -10.92 -32.69
N LYS A 237 3.80 -11.78 -33.51
CA LYS A 237 2.60 -11.45 -34.28
C LYS A 237 1.38 -11.05 -33.42
N HIS A 238 1.41 -11.32 -32.12
CA HIS A 238 0.34 -10.96 -31.17
C HIS A 238 0.65 -9.71 -30.35
N GLU A 239 1.65 -8.91 -30.75
CA GLU A 239 2.04 -7.71 -30.00
C GLU A 239 0.91 -6.69 -29.83
N SER A 240 -0.01 -6.57 -30.80
CA SER A 240 -1.16 -5.65 -30.73
C SER A 240 -2.06 -6.01 -29.55
N ILE A 241 -2.44 -7.28 -29.43
CA ILE A 241 -3.28 -7.77 -28.33
C ILE A 241 -2.62 -7.49 -26.98
N THR A 242 -1.30 -7.69 -26.87
CA THR A 242 -0.58 -7.38 -25.62
C THR A 242 -0.53 -5.89 -25.31
N LYS A 243 -0.43 -5.02 -26.32
CA LYS A 243 -0.51 -3.57 -26.16
C LYS A 243 -1.92 -3.12 -25.77
N ASP A 244 -2.95 -3.75 -26.30
CA ASP A 244 -4.34 -3.45 -25.93
C ASP A 244 -4.61 -3.82 -24.46
N ILE A 245 -4.11 -4.96 -23.99
CA ILE A 245 -4.15 -5.32 -22.57
C ILE A 245 -3.39 -4.28 -21.74
N GLU A 246 -2.17 -3.90 -22.15
CA GLU A 246 -1.37 -2.87 -21.46
C GLU A 246 -2.13 -1.55 -21.35
N ASN A 247 -2.75 -1.08 -22.44
CA ASN A 247 -3.52 0.16 -22.46
C ASN A 247 -4.73 0.10 -21.51
N ILE A 248 -5.48 -1.01 -21.50
CA ILE A 248 -6.60 -1.22 -20.57
C ILE A 248 -6.11 -1.15 -19.11
N LEU A 249 -4.98 -1.78 -18.81
CA LEU A 249 -4.42 -1.80 -17.46
C LEU A 249 -3.82 -0.44 -17.05
N CYS A 250 -3.20 0.29 -17.97
CA CYS A 250 -2.74 1.66 -17.75
C CYS A 250 -3.92 2.59 -17.45
N ASP A 251 -5.01 2.48 -18.21
CA ASP A 251 -6.23 3.26 -17.98
C ASP A 251 -6.87 2.92 -16.64
N PHE A 252 -6.84 1.64 -16.23
CA PHE A 252 -7.23 1.22 -14.89
C PHE A 252 -6.36 1.87 -13.81
N ILE A 253 -5.02 1.88 -13.96
CA ILE A 253 -4.12 2.48 -12.98
C ILE A 253 -4.37 3.99 -12.85
N ALA A 254 -4.71 4.66 -13.95
CA ALA A 254 -5.02 6.09 -13.95
C ALA A 254 -6.34 6.39 -13.23
N ASN A 255 -7.39 5.62 -13.53
CA ASN A 255 -8.78 5.93 -13.15
C ASN A 255 -9.34 5.10 -11.98
N GLU A 256 -8.63 4.06 -11.51
CA GLU A 256 -9.03 3.11 -10.46
C GLU A 256 -10.38 2.40 -10.71
N ASN A 257 -10.86 2.35 -11.95
CA ASN A 257 -12.14 1.73 -12.29
C ASN A 257 -11.96 0.30 -12.82
N SER A 258 -12.08 -0.68 -11.92
CA SER A 258 -11.96 -2.10 -12.27
C SER A 258 -13.10 -2.59 -13.17
N GLU A 259 -14.33 -2.11 -12.99
CA GLU A 259 -15.48 -2.54 -13.80
C GLU A 259 -15.29 -2.17 -15.27
N PHE A 260 -14.87 -0.93 -15.54
CA PHE A 260 -14.58 -0.46 -16.89
C PHE A 260 -13.41 -1.22 -17.54
N ALA A 261 -12.38 -1.55 -16.76
CA ALA A 261 -11.26 -2.36 -17.25
C ALA A 261 -11.71 -3.77 -17.64
N ILE A 262 -12.56 -4.38 -16.82
CA ILE A 262 -13.10 -5.72 -17.04
C ILE A 262 -14.04 -5.75 -18.26
N GLU A 263 -14.87 -4.72 -18.44
CA GLU A 263 -15.70 -4.58 -19.64
C GLU A 263 -14.86 -4.54 -20.93
N ARG A 264 -13.76 -3.76 -20.93
CA ARG A 264 -12.85 -3.70 -22.09
C ARG A 264 -12.10 -5.00 -22.32
N LEU A 265 -11.69 -5.69 -21.25
CA LEU A 265 -11.08 -7.03 -21.35
C LEU A 265 -12.06 -8.06 -21.93
N ASN A 266 -13.34 -7.98 -21.56
CA ASN A 266 -14.39 -8.84 -22.15
C ASN A 266 -14.57 -8.59 -23.64
N ARG A 267 -14.61 -7.33 -24.08
CA ARG A 267 -14.67 -6.97 -25.50
C ARG A 267 -13.46 -7.52 -26.25
N LEU A 268 -12.25 -7.30 -25.72
CA LEU A 268 -11.02 -7.84 -26.28
C LEU A 268 -11.06 -9.39 -26.37
N SER A 269 -11.58 -10.06 -25.33
CA SER A 269 -11.73 -11.52 -25.32
C SER A 269 -12.65 -12.06 -26.42
N SER A 270 -13.61 -11.27 -26.90
CA SER A 270 -14.49 -11.65 -28.00
C SER A 270 -13.89 -11.45 -29.39
N GLU A 271 -12.85 -10.61 -29.48
CA GLU A 271 -12.17 -10.23 -30.73
C GLU A 271 -10.91 -11.06 -31.01
N VAL A 272 -10.37 -11.76 -30.00
CA VAL A 272 -9.17 -12.59 -30.17
C VAL A 272 -9.43 -13.83 -31.02
N SER A 273 -8.54 -14.06 -32.00
CA SER A 273 -8.58 -15.26 -32.86
C SER A 273 -8.42 -16.55 -32.03
N PRO A 274 -9.06 -17.68 -32.41
CA PRO A 274 -8.82 -18.99 -31.81
C PRO A 274 -7.35 -19.44 -31.82
N ASP A 275 -6.55 -18.94 -32.77
CA ASP A 275 -5.11 -19.22 -32.88
C ASP A 275 -4.26 -18.40 -31.90
N THR A 276 -4.89 -17.56 -31.07
CA THR A 276 -4.20 -16.75 -30.08
C THR A 276 -3.55 -17.65 -29.02
N PRO A 277 -2.25 -17.49 -28.73
CA PRO A 277 -1.53 -18.29 -27.77
C PRO A 277 -2.24 -18.35 -26.43
N ARG A 278 -2.32 -19.57 -25.87
CA ARG A 278 -2.98 -19.85 -24.59
C ARG A 278 -2.48 -18.97 -23.44
N ILE A 279 -1.23 -18.52 -23.48
CA ILE A 279 -0.67 -17.61 -22.46
C ILE A 279 -1.39 -16.26 -22.43
N ILE A 280 -1.81 -15.73 -23.59
CA ILE A 280 -2.51 -14.45 -23.72
C ILE A 280 -3.99 -14.62 -23.35
N THR A 281 -4.66 -15.64 -23.89
CA THR A 281 -6.08 -15.89 -23.58
C THR A 281 -6.28 -16.23 -22.10
N LYS A 282 -5.37 -16.99 -21.49
CA LYS A 282 -5.39 -17.27 -20.04
C LYS A 282 -5.23 -16.00 -19.20
N THR A 283 -4.44 -15.03 -19.63
CA THR A 283 -4.31 -13.72 -18.95
C THR A 283 -5.65 -12.98 -18.98
N ILE A 284 -6.28 -12.86 -20.14
CA ILE A 284 -7.60 -12.21 -20.27
C ILE A 284 -8.64 -12.93 -19.42
N ASP A 285 -8.74 -14.26 -19.54
CA ASP A 285 -9.69 -15.09 -18.79
C ASP A 285 -9.58 -14.87 -17.28
N LYS A 286 -8.37 -14.83 -16.74
CA LYS A 286 -8.16 -14.66 -15.30
C LYS A 286 -8.51 -13.27 -14.81
N LEU A 287 -8.25 -12.24 -15.62
CA LEU A 287 -8.59 -10.86 -15.26
C LEU A 287 -10.10 -10.63 -15.34
N VAL A 288 -10.76 -11.22 -16.32
CA VAL A 288 -12.23 -11.20 -16.43
C VAL A 288 -12.89 -11.96 -15.29
N LYS A 289 -12.44 -13.19 -15.00
CA LYS A 289 -12.98 -14.04 -13.92
C LYS A 289 -12.65 -13.51 -12.51
N PHE A 290 -11.86 -12.45 -12.42
CA PHE A 290 -11.67 -11.74 -11.18
C PHE A 290 -12.94 -10.98 -10.76
N HIS A 291 -13.89 -10.72 -11.65
CA HIS A 291 -15.17 -10.08 -11.27
C HIS A 291 -16.22 -11.08 -10.75
#